data_AF-A0A315XQU9-F1
#
_entry.id   AF-A0A315XQU9-F1
#
_cell.length_a   1.000
_cell.length_b   1.000
_cell.length_c   1.000
_cell.angle_alpha   90.00
_cell.angle_beta   90.00
_cell.angle_gamma   90.00
#
_symmetry.space_group_name_H-M   'P 1'
#
loop_
_entity.id
_entity.type
_entity.pdbx_description
1 polymer ?
#
loop_
_entity_poly.entity_id
_entity_poly.type
_entity_poly.pdbx_seq_one_letter_code
_entity_poly.pdbx_strand_id
1 'polypeptide(L)'
;MFDEIFGKLGNFWVSDNDKEIVPGYINQKNNDFEISFVNVDFNDYDDDYILLNGVVENKKLSLIIINDPIKSTHAKVINNTYYIRYLFEGKHYNNKDNIKFENINIKIDNILSTINLHSFSTITPKPDILLIKEPTNEYVVDLNEFNLEIFLKPKSTIGYSSNGQYAKFNEEIILKLNYDEPKTITEIYPHIVKIKDLFTFLTGKSEIIGLYESSKNKEINMLFPIVTRKYNLKPQHNTLIQFNENNLEKIFNNWFENYDSLKGVYDLYFSTIGSNLSSETLFLTYCQILESYHRKRYLGEYVSKEKFEDFKSKFTPCATKMDGLDEIVSKENKGQFLNKIINSIQFCYEFTLKDRLKEIFNEFKKCELFIKIIDKFTDEETFDKGIKTYCDIVKDGRNYYTHYGEEPEHLLKGIEFFELTDSLNLIIKMIFLKEFGLTDSEINNITKNPRFNFVEYYEN
;
A
#
# COMPACT_ATOMS: atom_id res chain seq x y z
N MET A 1 -19.51 -6.09 -13.56
CA MET A 1 -20.00 -5.21 -14.66
C MET A 1 -19.10 -5.31 -15.89
N PHE A 2 -17.78 -5.50 -15.74
CA PHE A 2 -16.84 -5.65 -16.85
C PHE A 2 -16.54 -7.09 -17.30
N ASP A 3 -17.01 -8.12 -16.58
CA ASP A 3 -16.84 -9.53 -16.99
C ASP A 3 -17.44 -9.81 -18.37
N GLU A 4 -18.33 -8.94 -18.85
CA GLU A 4 -18.98 -9.06 -20.15
C GLU A 4 -18.10 -8.67 -21.34
N ILE A 5 -17.01 -7.92 -21.15
CA ILE A 5 -16.10 -7.52 -22.25
C ILE A 5 -14.87 -8.42 -22.35
N PHE A 6 -14.45 -9.03 -21.25
CA PHE A 6 -13.29 -9.93 -21.23
C PHE A 6 -13.62 -11.25 -21.90
N GLY A 7 -12.66 -11.78 -22.64
CA GLY A 7 -12.81 -13.02 -23.37
C GLY A 7 -13.62 -12.90 -24.66
N LYS A 8 -13.85 -11.67 -25.14
CA LYS A 8 -14.65 -11.38 -26.33
C LYS A 8 -13.86 -10.67 -27.42
N LEU A 9 -14.30 -10.87 -28.66
CA LEU A 9 -13.78 -10.20 -29.85
C LEU A 9 -14.45 -8.82 -30.01
N GLY A 10 -13.67 -7.82 -30.39
CA GLY A 10 -14.14 -6.49 -30.75
C GLY A 10 -13.48 -5.96 -32.00
N ASN A 11 -14.00 -4.84 -32.48
CA ASN A 11 -13.43 -4.06 -33.57
C ASN A 11 -12.75 -2.81 -32.99
N PHE A 12 -11.49 -2.58 -33.31
CA PHE A 12 -10.67 -1.50 -32.77
C PHE A 12 -10.01 -0.69 -33.87
N TRP A 13 -9.64 0.56 -33.58
CA TRP A 13 -8.92 1.44 -34.48
C TRP A 13 -8.16 2.50 -33.68
N VAL A 14 -7.11 3.06 -34.25
CA VAL A 14 -6.32 4.15 -33.62
C VAL A 14 -7.14 5.44 -33.71
N SER A 15 -7.24 6.18 -32.60
CA SER A 15 -8.11 7.37 -32.53
C SER A 15 -7.77 8.46 -33.54
N ASP A 16 -6.49 8.57 -33.90
CA ASP A 16 -6.00 9.56 -34.87
C ASP A 16 -6.09 9.08 -36.33
N ASN A 17 -6.52 7.82 -36.56
CA ASN A 17 -6.62 7.23 -37.89
C ASN A 17 -7.79 6.24 -37.98
N ASP A 18 -9.00 6.76 -38.23
CA ASP A 18 -10.25 5.99 -38.40
C ASP A 18 -10.28 5.07 -39.64
N LYS A 19 -9.19 4.97 -40.41
CA LYS A 19 -9.19 4.28 -41.71
C LYS A 19 -9.02 2.77 -41.62
N GLU A 20 -8.53 2.24 -40.51
CA GLU A 20 -8.25 0.81 -40.38
C GLU A 20 -8.86 0.23 -39.10
N ILE A 21 -10.02 -0.43 -39.28
CA ILE A 21 -10.68 -1.18 -38.21
C ILE A 21 -10.07 -2.58 -38.18
N VAL A 22 -9.48 -2.94 -37.05
CA VAL A 22 -8.81 -4.21 -36.81
C VAL A 22 -9.54 -5.03 -35.74
N PRO A 23 -9.74 -6.35 -35.95
CA PRO A 23 -10.32 -7.21 -34.94
C PRO A 23 -9.30 -7.44 -33.81
N GLY A 24 -9.74 -7.27 -32.56
CA GLY A 24 -8.92 -7.46 -31.37
C GLY A 24 -9.64 -8.31 -30.33
N TYR A 25 -8.87 -9.01 -29.49
CA TYR A 25 -9.39 -9.84 -28.41
C TYR A 25 -8.89 -9.32 -27.06
N ILE A 26 -9.81 -8.91 -26.19
CA ILE A 26 -9.47 -8.41 -24.84
C ILE A 26 -9.48 -9.58 -23.85
N ASN A 27 -8.43 -9.68 -23.04
CA ASN A 27 -8.29 -10.69 -22.01
C ASN A 27 -7.84 -10.09 -20.68
N GLN A 28 -8.09 -10.81 -19.58
CA GLN A 28 -7.59 -10.48 -18.26
C GLN A 28 -6.77 -11.66 -17.72
N LYS A 29 -5.51 -11.42 -17.37
CA LYS A 29 -4.63 -12.44 -16.76
C LYS A 29 -3.88 -11.83 -15.60
N ASN A 30 -3.90 -12.51 -14.45
CA ASN A 30 -3.13 -12.10 -13.27
C ASN A 30 -3.31 -10.63 -12.86
N ASN A 31 -4.52 -10.08 -13.04
CA ASN A 31 -4.90 -8.67 -12.81
C ASN A 31 -4.39 -7.66 -13.86
N ASP A 32 -3.66 -8.13 -14.87
CA ASP A 32 -3.33 -7.34 -16.06
C ASP A 32 -4.41 -7.50 -17.12
N PHE A 33 -4.57 -6.44 -17.92
CA PHE A 33 -5.44 -6.41 -19.08
C PHE A 33 -4.58 -6.48 -20.35
N GLU A 34 -4.91 -7.41 -21.23
CA GLU A 34 -4.20 -7.68 -22.47
C GLU A 34 -5.15 -7.47 -23.66
N ILE A 35 -4.67 -6.91 -24.76
CA ILE A 35 -5.35 -6.95 -26.06
C ILE A 35 -4.46 -7.64 -27.09
N SER A 36 -5.03 -8.59 -27.83
CA SER A 36 -4.32 -9.32 -28.88
C SER A 36 -4.89 -9.00 -30.25
N PHE A 37 -3.99 -8.80 -31.22
CA PHE A 37 -4.32 -8.56 -32.62
C PHE A 37 -3.66 -9.60 -33.53
N VAL A 38 -4.30 -9.86 -34.67
CA VAL A 38 -3.78 -10.73 -35.72
C VAL A 38 -3.37 -9.88 -36.91
N ASN A 39 -2.13 -9.99 -37.34
CA ASN A 39 -1.48 -9.25 -38.41
C ASN A 39 -1.49 -7.71 -38.24
N VAL A 40 -1.46 -7.23 -37.00
CA VAL A 40 -1.35 -5.81 -36.69
C VAL A 40 -0.11 -5.57 -35.85
N ASP A 41 0.72 -4.64 -36.29
CA ASP A 41 1.88 -4.15 -35.56
C ASP A 41 1.75 -2.64 -35.40
N PHE A 42 1.96 -2.15 -34.19
CA PHE A 42 1.94 -0.72 -33.89
C PHE A 42 3.34 -0.13 -33.70
N ASN A 43 4.40 -0.90 -33.96
CA ASN A 43 5.79 -0.43 -33.91
C ASN A 43 6.07 0.79 -34.82
N ASP A 44 5.23 1.04 -35.84
CA ASP A 44 5.33 2.21 -36.71
C ASP A 44 4.90 3.53 -36.02
N TYR A 45 4.29 3.45 -34.83
CA TYR A 45 3.94 4.62 -34.02
C TYR A 45 5.10 4.96 -33.07
N ASP A 46 5.61 6.19 -33.15
CA ASP A 46 6.75 6.67 -32.33
C ASP A 46 6.36 7.06 -30.89
N ASP A 47 5.16 6.64 -30.46
CA ASP A 47 4.53 7.02 -29.19
C ASP A 47 4.57 5.83 -28.23
N ASP A 48 5.06 6.03 -26.99
CA ASP A 48 5.11 4.99 -25.95
C ASP A 48 3.72 4.44 -25.58
N TYR A 49 2.67 5.22 -25.86
CA TYR A 49 1.28 4.88 -25.57
C TYR A 49 0.38 5.22 -26.74
N ILE A 50 -0.48 4.26 -27.10
CA ILE A 50 -1.43 4.41 -28.20
C ILE A 50 -2.86 4.40 -27.67
N LEU A 51 -3.68 5.35 -28.15
CA LEU A 51 -5.11 5.39 -27.90
C LEU A 51 -5.86 4.62 -28.99
N LEU A 52 -6.52 3.55 -28.59
CA LEU A 52 -7.40 2.76 -29.44
C LEU A 52 -8.86 3.00 -29.05
N ASN A 53 -9.71 3.31 -30.03
CA ASN A 53 -11.15 3.22 -29.86
C ASN A 53 -11.62 1.84 -30.32
N GLY A 54 -12.71 1.34 -29.75
CA GLY A 54 -13.27 0.07 -30.17
C GLY A 54 -14.72 -0.13 -29.78
N VAL A 55 -15.30 -1.21 -30.33
CA VAL A 55 -16.64 -1.68 -29.99
C VAL A 55 -16.60 -3.17 -29.72
N VAL A 56 -17.06 -3.57 -28.53
CA VAL A 56 -17.22 -4.97 -28.09
C VAL A 56 -18.66 -5.12 -27.61
N GLU A 57 -19.44 -6.04 -28.17
CA GLU A 57 -20.83 -6.31 -27.72
C GLU A 57 -21.71 -5.04 -27.60
N ASN A 58 -21.62 -4.15 -28.60
CA ASN A 58 -22.29 -2.84 -28.64
C ASN A 58 -21.82 -1.82 -27.57
N LYS A 59 -20.82 -2.14 -26.76
CA LYS A 59 -20.20 -1.22 -25.81
C LYS A 59 -19.07 -0.46 -26.50
N LYS A 60 -19.07 0.86 -26.36
CA LYS A 60 -17.98 1.72 -26.82
C LYS A 60 -16.83 1.65 -25.81
N LEU A 61 -15.63 1.35 -26.30
CA LEU A 61 -14.42 1.27 -25.50
C LEU A 61 -13.37 2.24 -26.01
N SER A 62 -12.59 2.82 -25.10
CA SER A 62 -11.31 3.46 -25.41
C SER A 62 -10.22 2.81 -24.58
N LEU A 63 -9.09 2.47 -25.19
CA LEU A 63 -7.98 1.77 -24.57
C LEU A 63 -6.72 2.61 -24.73
N ILE A 64 -5.96 2.82 -23.66
CA ILE A 64 -4.58 3.27 -23.76
C ILE A 64 -3.70 2.04 -23.58
N ILE A 65 -2.99 1.65 -24.63
CA ILE A 65 -2.06 0.51 -24.61
C ILE A 65 -0.63 0.99 -24.49
N ILE A 66 0.23 0.14 -23.92
CA ILE A 66 1.69 0.33 -23.95
C ILE A 66 2.17 -0.15 -25.33
N ASN A 67 2.91 0.70 -26.04
CA ASN A 67 3.44 0.39 -27.37
C ASN A 67 4.72 -0.48 -27.29
N ASP A 68 4.60 -1.61 -26.60
CA ASP A 68 5.64 -2.63 -26.48
C ASP A 68 4.95 -4.00 -26.41
N PRO A 69 4.98 -4.80 -27.50
CA PRO A 69 4.27 -6.07 -27.55
C PRO A 69 4.92 -7.11 -26.62
N ILE A 70 4.15 -7.58 -25.66
CA ILE A 70 4.54 -8.58 -24.64
C ILE A 70 4.83 -9.94 -25.29
N LYS A 71 4.11 -10.24 -26.38
CA LYS A 71 4.26 -11.45 -27.17
C LYS A 71 4.16 -11.06 -28.62
N SER A 72 5.18 -11.41 -29.39
CA SER A 72 5.13 -11.44 -30.84
C SER A 72 5.48 -12.84 -31.32
N THR A 73 4.63 -13.42 -32.17
CA THR A 73 4.95 -14.67 -32.86
C THR A 73 5.09 -14.39 -34.34
N HIS A 74 6.31 -14.53 -34.86
CA HIS A 74 6.61 -14.41 -36.28
C HIS A 74 6.55 -15.79 -36.96
N ALA A 75 5.34 -16.29 -37.18
CA ALA A 75 5.09 -17.34 -38.17
C ALA A 75 4.54 -16.67 -39.45
N LYS A 76 3.90 -17.42 -40.37
CA LYS A 76 3.18 -16.82 -41.52
C LYS A 76 2.08 -15.81 -41.14
N VAL A 77 1.77 -15.68 -39.85
CA VAL A 77 0.81 -14.76 -39.24
C VAL A 77 1.50 -14.11 -38.05
N ILE A 78 1.44 -12.78 -37.95
CA ILE A 78 1.97 -12.02 -36.81
C ILE A 78 0.86 -11.94 -35.76
N ASN A 79 1.07 -12.48 -34.56
CA ASN A 79 0.16 -12.21 -33.44
C ASN A 79 0.89 -11.37 -32.41
N ASN A 80 0.37 -10.17 -32.16
CA ASN A 80 0.92 -9.23 -31.19
C ASN A 80 -0.07 -9.07 -30.02
N THR A 81 0.44 -9.16 -28.80
CA THR A 81 -0.32 -8.89 -27.57
C THR A 81 0.29 -7.69 -26.85
N TYR A 82 -0.55 -6.72 -26.50
CA TYR A 82 -0.16 -5.48 -25.82
C TYR A 82 -0.82 -5.40 -24.44
N TYR A 83 -0.14 -4.74 -23.50
CA TYR A 83 -0.73 -4.40 -22.21
C TYR A 83 -1.68 -3.21 -22.37
N ILE A 84 -2.88 -3.34 -21.83
CA ILE A 84 -3.82 -2.24 -21.69
C ILE A 84 -3.53 -1.54 -20.37
N ARG A 85 -3.02 -0.31 -20.44
CA ARG A 85 -2.76 0.53 -19.27
C ARG A 85 -4.03 1.15 -18.72
N TYR A 86 -4.92 1.63 -19.58
CA TYR A 86 -6.23 2.18 -19.18
C TYR A 86 -7.32 1.70 -20.15
N LEU A 87 -8.49 1.36 -19.63
CA LEU A 87 -9.67 0.98 -20.38
C LEU A 87 -10.86 1.81 -19.91
N PHE A 88 -11.53 2.47 -20.84
CA PHE A 88 -12.69 3.31 -20.60
C PHE A 88 -13.89 2.73 -21.35
N GLU A 89 -14.99 2.45 -20.65
CA GLU A 89 -16.25 1.99 -21.22
C GLU A 89 -17.28 3.15 -21.24
N GLY A 90 -17.97 3.30 -22.37
CA GLY A 90 -19.10 4.23 -22.56
C GLY A 90 -18.81 5.43 -23.45
N LYS A 91 -17.54 5.72 -23.76
CA LYS A 91 -17.13 6.88 -24.56
C LYS A 91 -15.89 6.56 -25.42
N HIS A 92 -15.86 7.15 -26.62
CA HIS A 92 -14.68 7.22 -27.49
C HIS A 92 -13.95 8.53 -27.28
N TYR A 93 -12.62 8.49 -27.29
CA TYR A 93 -11.78 9.67 -27.17
C TYR A 93 -10.95 9.84 -28.44
N ASN A 94 -10.78 11.09 -28.86
CA ASN A 94 -10.03 11.40 -30.07
C ASN A 94 -8.53 11.58 -29.79
N ASN A 95 -8.17 11.97 -28.56
CA ASN A 95 -6.80 12.20 -28.14
C ASN A 95 -6.66 11.82 -26.66
N LYS A 96 -5.54 11.18 -26.31
CA LYS A 96 -5.15 10.82 -24.94
C LYS A 96 -5.11 12.03 -23.99
N ASP A 97 -4.66 13.20 -24.46
CA ASP A 97 -4.54 14.44 -23.68
C ASP A 97 -5.89 15.07 -23.31
N ASN A 98 -6.94 14.72 -24.05
CA ASN A 98 -8.32 15.19 -23.81
C ASN A 98 -9.06 14.33 -22.78
N ILE A 99 -8.43 13.25 -22.28
CA ILE A 99 -9.02 12.38 -21.26
C ILE A 99 -8.76 13.02 -19.89
N LYS A 100 -9.66 13.92 -19.52
CA LYS A 100 -9.63 14.64 -18.24
C LYS A 100 -10.94 14.45 -17.48
N PHE A 101 -10.84 14.47 -16.16
CA PHE A 101 -11.93 14.23 -15.24
C PHE A 101 -12.02 15.37 -14.22
N GLU A 102 -13.21 15.94 -14.07
CA GLU A 102 -13.51 16.88 -12.99
C GLU A 102 -13.73 16.14 -11.66
N ASN A 103 -14.26 14.91 -11.75
CA ASN A 103 -14.49 14.06 -10.61
C ASN A 103 -14.32 12.58 -10.95
N ILE A 104 -13.90 11.80 -9.95
CA ILE A 104 -13.83 10.33 -10.05
C ILE A 104 -14.46 9.72 -8.81
N ASN A 105 -15.36 8.77 -9.03
CA ASN A 105 -15.93 7.92 -7.99
C ASN A 105 -15.14 6.63 -7.88
N ILE A 106 -14.75 6.28 -6.66
CA ILE A 106 -14.02 5.08 -6.30
C ILE A 106 -14.92 4.19 -5.45
N LYS A 107 -15.04 2.93 -5.85
CA LYS A 107 -15.63 1.88 -5.04
C LYS A 107 -14.53 0.98 -4.53
N ILE A 108 -14.50 0.82 -3.21
CA ILE A 108 -13.51 0.03 -2.50
C ILE A 108 -14.23 -1.10 -1.77
N ASP A 109 -13.73 -2.32 -1.91
CA ASP A 109 -14.26 -3.45 -1.16
C ASP A 109 -13.91 -3.37 0.34
N ASN A 110 -14.78 -3.92 1.19
CA ASN A 110 -14.62 -3.99 2.66
C ASN A 110 -14.52 -2.66 3.41
N ILE A 111 -14.75 -1.53 2.74
CA ILE A 111 -14.68 -0.19 3.31
C ILE A 111 -15.76 0.07 4.39
N LEU A 112 -16.93 -0.57 4.28
CA LEU A 112 -18.02 -0.43 5.27
C LEU A 112 -17.57 -0.78 6.69
N SER A 113 -16.68 -1.76 6.84
CA SER A 113 -16.15 -2.13 8.16
C SER A 113 -15.31 -1.02 8.80
N THR A 114 -14.77 -0.11 7.98
CA THR A 114 -13.88 0.99 8.41
C THR A 114 -14.61 2.28 8.71
N ILE A 115 -15.82 2.46 8.19
CA ILE A 115 -16.57 3.70 8.30
C ILE A 115 -17.80 3.41 9.17
N ASN A 116 -17.79 3.89 10.42
CA ASN A 116 -18.92 3.73 11.33
C ASN A 116 -19.96 4.85 11.08
N LEU A 117 -20.32 5.03 9.81
CA LEU A 117 -21.29 6.02 9.36
C LEU A 117 -22.41 5.23 8.69
N HIS A 118 -23.63 5.39 9.19
CA HIS A 118 -24.80 4.69 8.67
C HIS A 118 -25.72 5.68 7.97
N SER A 119 -26.14 5.32 6.77
CA SER A 119 -27.19 5.99 6.00
C SER A 119 -28.59 5.58 6.44
N PHE A 120 -28.72 4.81 7.52
CA PHE A 120 -30.01 4.40 8.08
C PHE A 120 -30.17 4.92 9.51
N SER A 121 -31.19 5.74 9.74
CA SER A 121 -31.71 5.99 11.08
C SER A 121 -32.97 5.13 11.30
N THR A 122 -33.02 4.37 12.40
CA THR A 122 -34.18 3.53 12.75
C THR A 122 -35.45 4.37 12.82
N ILE A 123 -36.52 3.92 12.16
CA ILE A 123 -37.85 4.52 12.30
C ILE A 123 -38.81 3.48 12.89
N THR A 124 -39.65 3.98 13.78
CA THR A 124 -40.66 3.28 14.56
C THR A 124 -41.36 2.18 13.77
N PRO A 125 -41.32 0.91 14.23
CA PRO A 125 -42.12 -0.14 13.62
C PRO A 125 -43.60 0.17 13.86
N LYS A 126 -44.32 0.54 12.80
CA LYS A 126 -45.78 0.35 12.77
C LYS A 126 -46.05 -1.08 12.30
N PRO A 127 -47.18 -1.69 12.69
CA PRO A 127 -47.50 -3.08 12.35
C PRO A 127 -47.33 -3.42 10.86
N ASP A 128 -47.54 -2.44 9.97
CA ASP A 128 -47.63 -2.66 8.52
C ASP A 128 -46.70 -1.76 7.67
N ILE A 129 -45.85 -0.91 8.27
CA ILE A 129 -45.02 0.06 7.53
C ILE A 129 -43.63 0.17 8.16
N LEU A 130 -42.60 -0.16 7.37
CA LEU A 130 -41.21 0.20 7.63
C LEU A 130 -40.88 1.49 6.88
N LEU A 131 -40.77 2.60 7.60
CA LEU A 131 -40.20 3.83 7.06
C LEU A 131 -38.68 3.76 7.22
N ILE A 132 -37.93 4.09 6.19
CA ILE A 132 -36.49 4.27 6.29
C ILE A 132 -36.21 5.66 5.76
N LYS A 133 -35.64 6.50 6.63
CA LYS A 133 -35.10 7.78 6.19
C LYS A 133 -33.70 7.49 5.71
N GLU A 134 -33.43 7.90 4.48
CA GLU A 134 -32.12 7.87 3.85
C GLU A 134 -31.45 9.23 4.08
N PRO A 135 -30.74 9.47 5.20
CA PRO A 135 -29.79 10.56 5.22
C PRO A 135 -28.70 10.29 4.18
N THR A 136 -28.66 11.11 3.14
CA THR A 136 -27.43 11.39 2.41
C THR A 136 -26.51 12.19 3.33
N ASN A 137 -25.85 11.50 4.26
CA ASN A 137 -24.72 12.09 4.95
C ASN A 137 -23.58 12.15 3.94
N GLU A 138 -23.20 13.37 3.57
CA GLU A 138 -22.04 13.66 2.74
C GLU A 138 -20.94 14.16 3.67
N TYR A 139 -19.84 13.42 3.74
CA TYR A 139 -18.66 13.86 4.46
C TYR A 139 -17.67 14.40 3.45
N VAL A 140 -17.24 15.65 3.63
CA VAL A 140 -16.28 16.31 2.75
C VAL A 140 -14.99 16.51 3.51
N VAL A 141 -13.88 16.05 2.94
CA VAL A 141 -12.53 16.30 3.41
C VAL A 141 -11.81 17.11 2.36
N ASP A 142 -11.35 18.30 2.73
CA ASP A 142 -10.45 19.07 1.88
C ASP A 142 -9.03 18.49 2.00
N LEU A 143 -8.49 18.02 0.88
CA LEU A 143 -7.16 17.42 0.77
C LEU A 143 -6.31 18.23 -0.20
N ASN A 144 -6.08 19.52 0.05
CA ASN A 144 -5.17 20.47 -0.64
C ASN A 144 -5.24 20.52 -2.18
N GLU A 145 -5.03 19.39 -2.86
CA GLU A 145 -5.14 19.17 -4.30
C GLU A 145 -6.57 18.81 -4.77
N PHE A 146 -7.42 18.29 -3.89
CA PHE A 146 -8.81 17.91 -4.22
C PHE A 146 -9.69 17.77 -2.98
N ASN A 147 -11.01 17.79 -3.19
CA ASN A 147 -12.00 17.50 -2.16
C ASN A 147 -12.45 16.04 -2.24
N LEU A 148 -12.34 15.30 -1.15
CA LEU A 148 -12.85 13.94 -1.01
C LEU A 148 -14.24 13.97 -0.38
N GLU A 149 -15.25 13.60 -1.16
CA GLU A 149 -16.61 13.40 -0.69
C GLU A 149 -16.86 11.89 -0.45
N ILE A 150 -17.43 11.54 0.69
CA ILE A 150 -17.77 10.16 1.05
C ILE A 150 -19.28 10.02 1.08
N PHE A 151 -19.81 9.26 0.13
CA PHE A 151 -21.23 8.98 -0.02
C PHE A 151 -21.57 7.60 0.52
N LEU A 152 -22.60 7.53 1.35
CA LEU A 152 -23.24 6.29 1.75
C LEU A 152 -24.49 6.10 0.89
N LYS A 153 -24.44 5.12 -0.01
CA LYS A 153 -25.55 4.79 -0.91
C LYS A 153 -26.32 3.59 -0.34
N PRO A 154 -27.52 3.79 0.22
CA PRO A 154 -28.36 2.68 0.65
C PRO A 154 -28.81 1.86 -0.56
N LYS A 155 -28.85 0.55 -0.40
CA LYS A 155 -29.40 -0.41 -1.35
C LYS A 155 -30.39 -1.30 -0.62
N SER A 156 -31.65 -1.21 -1.01
CA SER A 156 -32.69 -2.11 -0.53
C SER A 156 -33.04 -3.13 -1.62
N THR A 157 -33.25 -4.38 -1.21
CA THR A 157 -33.80 -5.43 -2.06
C THR A 157 -34.93 -6.11 -1.32
N ILE A 158 -36.04 -6.31 -2.01
CA ILE A 158 -37.18 -7.06 -1.47
C ILE A 158 -37.06 -8.48 -2.00
N GLY A 159 -37.11 -9.44 -1.08
CA GLY A 159 -37.05 -10.86 -1.39
C GLY A 159 -38.21 -11.63 -0.77
N TYR A 160 -38.35 -12.87 -1.23
CA TYR A 160 -39.36 -13.81 -0.76
C TYR A 160 -38.67 -15.04 -0.18
N SER A 161 -39.14 -15.50 0.96
CA SER A 161 -38.71 -16.74 1.62
C SER A 161 -39.91 -17.61 1.95
N SER A 162 -39.67 -18.85 2.38
CA SER A 162 -40.72 -19.73 2.92
C SER A 162 -41.49 -19.12 4.09
N ASN A 163 -40.90 -18.14 4.77
CA ASN A 163 -41.45 -17.48 5.96
C ASN A 163 -42.08 -16.11 5.64
N GLY A 164 -42.21 -15.75 4.35
CA GLY A 164 -42.82 -14.49 3.91
C GLY A 164 -41.85 -13.55 3.18
N GLN A 165 -42.29 -12.31 3.00
CA GLN A 165 -41.50 -11.24 2.38
C GLN A 165 -40.45 -10.73 3.37
N TYR A 166 -39.24 -10.47 2.88
CA TYR A 166 -38.18 -9.81 3.63
C TYR A 166 -37.63 -8.64 2.84
N ALA A 167 -37.12 -7.63 3.54
CA ALA A 167 -36.34 -6.55 2.96
C ALA A 167 -34.89 -6.70 3.43
N LYS A 168 -33.95 -6.81 2.49
CA LYS A 168 -32.52 -6.80 2.75
C LYS A 168 -31.98 -5.41 2.44
N PHE A 169 -31.39 -4.78 3.46
CA PHE A 169 -30.74 -3.49 3.36
C PHE A 169 -29.23 -3.70 3.37
N ASN A 170 -28.57 -3.18 2.36
CA ASN A 170 -27.13 -3.07 2.25
C ASN A 170 -26.78 -1.60 2.10
N GLU A 171 -25.54 -1.23 2.42
CA GLU A 171 -24.99 0.09 2.12
C GLU A 171 -23.83 -0.10 1.12
N GLU A 172 -23.55 0.91 0.32
CA GLU A 172 -22.36 0.97 -0.52
C GLU A 172 -21.68 2.30 -0.24
N ILE A 173 -20.37 2.30 -0.03
CA ILE A 173 -19.60 3.54 0.14
C ILE A 173 -18.99 3.90 -1.21
N ILE A 174 -19.19 5.14 -1.62
CA ILE A 174 -18.59 5.72 -2.81
C ILE A 174 -17.73 6.89 -2.36
N LEU A 175 -16.44 6.83 -2.71
CA LEU A 175 -15.50 7.93 -2.48
C LEU A 175 -15.41 8.75 -3.76
N LYS A 176 -15.78 10.02 -3.74
CA LYS A 176 -15.73 10.89 -4.91
C LYS A 176 -14.64 11.93 -4.71
N LEU A 177 -13.68 11.95 -5.62
CA LEU A 177 -12.62 12.92 -5.66
C LEU A 177 -13.08 14.04 -6.58
N ASN A 178 -13.12 15.27 -6.09
CA ASN A 178 -13.52 16.45 -6.84
C ASN A 178 -12.34 17.40 -6.99
N TYR A 179 -12.02 17.76 -8.22
CA TYR A 179 -10.92 18.66 -8.56
C TYR A 179 -11.45 20.02 -8.98
N ASP A 180 -10.75 21.08 -8.59
CA ASP A 180 -11.07 22.44 -9.04
C ASP A 180 -10.87 22.60 -10.55
N GLU A 181 -9.89 21.89 -11.10
CA GLU A 181 -9.55 21.85 -12.53
C GLU A 181 -9.51 20.40 -13.03
N PRO A 182 -10.03 20.09 -14.24
CA PRO A 182 -10.02 18.73 -14.77
C PRO A 182 -8.61 18.11 -14.84
N LYS A 183 -8.44 16.93 -14.24
CA LYS A 183 -7.16 16.20 -14.16
C LYS A 183 -7.12 15.01 -15.11
N THR A 184 -5.93 14.72 -15.64
CA THR A 184 -5.68 13.49 -16.42
C THR A 184 -5.64 12.26 -15.51
N ILE A 185 -5.84 11.06 -16.08
CA ILE A 185 -5.75 9.83 -15.28
C ILE A 185 -4.37 9.62 -14.64
N THR A 186 -3.30 10.08 -15.28
CA THR A 186 -1.94 9.99 -14.74
C THR A 186 -1.76 10.85 -13.50
N GLU A 187 -2.40 12.02 -13.44
CA GLU A 187 -2.42 12.89 -12.27
C GLU A 187 -3.31 12.34 -11.14
N ILE A 188 -4.40 11.65 -11.48
CA ILE A 188 -5.35 11.12 -10.49
C ILE A 188 -4.86 9.79 -9.88
N TYR A 189 -4.13 8.98 -10.66
CA TYR A 189 -3.70 7.65 -10.23
C TYR A 189 -2.93 7.64 -8.89
N PRO A 190 -1.98 8.55 -8.62
CA PRO A 190 -1.34 8.66 -7.31
C PRO A 190 -2.34 8.84 -6.15
N HIS A 191 -3.38 9.65 -6.33
CA HIS A 191 -4.42 9.85 -5.31
C HIS A 191 -5.18 8.55 -5.01
N ILE A 192 -5.54 7.82 -6.06
CA ILE A 192 -6.22 6.53 -5.95
C ILE A 192 -5.35 5.51 -5.20
N VAL A 193 -4.04 5.48 -5.48
CA VAL A 193 -3.09 4.61 -4.76
C VAL A 193 -3.00 4.98 -3.29
N LYS A 194 -2.87 6.28 -2.95
CA LYS A 194 -2.86 6.76 -1.56
C LYS A 194 -4.12 6.31 -0.81
N ILE A 195 -5.30 6.45 -1.41
CA ILE A 195 -6.57 6.01 -0.80
C ILE A 195 -6.61 4.49 -0.61
N LYS A 196 -6.27 3.73 -1.65
CA LYS A 196 -6.25 2.26 -1.59
C LYS A 196 -5.31 1.76 -0.49
N ASP A 197 -4.13 2.34 -0.38
CA ASP A 197 -3.13 1.95 0.61
C ASP A 197 -3.60 2.23 2.03
N LEU A 198 -4.25 3.38 2.26
CA LEU A 198 -4.88 3.68 3.57
C LEU A 198 -5.89 2.60 3.94
N PHE A 199 -6.81 2.27 3.03
CA PHE A 199 -7.80 1.24 3.31
C PHE A 199 -7.16 -0.15 3.42
N THR A 200 -6.12 -0.46 2.63
CA THR A 200 -5.37 -1.72 2.76
C THR A 200 -4.75 -1.85 4.14
N PHE A 201 -4.19 -0.75 4.68
CA PHE A 201 -3.68 -0.72 6.03
C PHE A 201 -4.78 -1.00 7.07
N LEU A 202 -5.92 -0.31 6.97
CA LEU A 202 -7.02 -0.40 7.92
C LEU A 202 -7.77 -1.74 7.89
N THR A 203 -7.96 -2.32 6.71
CA THR A 203 -8.74 -3.54 6.53
C THR A 203 -7.88 -4.79 6.39
N GLY A 204 -6.56 -4.66 6.22
CA GLY A 204 -5.66 -5.75 5.86
C GLY A 204 -5.83 -6.27 4.41
N LYS A 205 -6.90 -5.85 3.71
CA LYS A 205 -7.18 -6.17 2.32
C LYS A 205 -8.10 -5.10 1.74
N SER A 206 -7.60 -4.35 0.76
CA SER A 206 -8.43 -3.43 0.00
C SER A 206 -8.20 -3.62 -1.49
N GLU A 207 -9.30 -3.83 -2.21
CA GLU A 207 -9.32 -3.89 -3.66
C GLU A 207 -10.28 -2.81 -4.14
N ILE A 208 -9.81 -2.01 -5.10
CA ILE A 208 -10.67 -1.07 -5.80
C ILE A 208 -11.46 -1.90 -6.81
N ILE A 209 -12.78 -1.91 -6.63
CA ILE A 209 -13.71 -2.75 -7.39
C ILE A 209 -14.42 -1.96 -8.50
N GLY A 210 -14.25 -0.64 -8.54
CA GLY A 210 -14.75 0.18 -9.63
C GLY A 210 -14.29 1.62 -9.55
N LEU A 211 -14.06 2.22 -10.72
CA LEU A 211 -13.78 3.63 -10.91
C LEU A 211 -14.69 4.15 -12.00
N TYR A 212 -15.38 5.26 -11.75
CA TYR A 212 -16.27 5.83 -12.75
C TYR A 212 -16.48 7.33 -12.56
N GLU A 213 -16.68 8.03 -13.67
CA GLU A 213 -17.10 9.43 -13.67
C GLU A 213 -18.63 9.49 -13.78
N SER A 214 -19.26 10.21 -12.84
CA SER A 214 -20.69 10.48 -12.87
C SER A 214 -20.93 11.82 -13.56
N SER A 215 -20.99 11.83 -14.89
CA SER A 215 -21.45 13.02 -15.63
C SER A 215 -22.98 13.08 -15.61
N LYS A 216 -23.57 14.28 -15.71
CA LYS A 216 -25.04 14.52 -15.66
C LYS A 216 -25.88 13.64 -16.62
N ASN A 217 -25.28 12.98 -17.62
CA ASN A 217 -26.01 12.17 -18.60
C ASN A 217 -25.45 10.77 -18.91
N LYS A 218 -24.24 10.38 -18.45
CA LYS A 218 -23.68 9.02 -18.65
C LYS A 218 -22.61 8.69 -17.60
N GLU A 219 -22.62 7.44 -17.11
CA GLU A 219 -21.51 6.86 -16.34
C GLU A 219 -20.41 6.42 -17.31
N ILE A 220 -19.18 6.94 -17.12
CA ILE A 220 -18.00 6.43 -17.82
C ILE A 220 -17.26 5.52 -16.85
N ASN A 221 -17.17 4.27 -17.24
CA ASN A 221 -16.62 3.19 -16.45
C ASN A 221 -15.13 3.05 -16.77
N MET A 222 -14.26 3.04 -15.76
CA MET A 222 -12.81 3.02 -15.93
C MET A 222 -12.20 1.78 -15.28
N LEU A 223 -11.32 1.12 -16.03
CA LEU A 223 -10.51 -0.01 -15.59
C LEU A 223 -9.04 0.28 -15.87
N PHE A 224 -8.19 -0.10 -14.93
CA PHE A 224 -6.75 -0.18 -15.13
C PHE A 224 -6.18 -1.26 -14.22
N PRO A 225 -5.02 -1.85 -14.58
CA PRO A 225 -4.32 -2.74 -13.68
C PRO A 225 -3.84 -1.91 -12.49
N ILE A 226 -4.66 -1.88 -11.45
CA ILE A 226 -4.14 -1.66 -10.12
C ILE A 226 -3.34 -2.91 -9.84
N VAL A 227 -2.07 -2.77 -9.45
CA VAL A 227 -1.32 -3.88 -8.87
C VAL A 227 -2.07 -4.31 -7.61
N THR A 228 -3.06 -5.18 -7.79
CA THR A 228 -3.78 -5.85 -6.73
C THR A 228 -2.91 -7.05 -6.43
N ARG A 229 -2.04 -6.88 -5.43
CA ARG A 229 -1.43 -8.04 -4.78
C ARG A 229 -2.61 -8.90 -4.32
N LYS A 230 -2.73 -10.13 -4.82
CA LYS A 230 -3.82 -11.03 -4.44
C LYS A 230 -3.68 -11.33 -2.95
N TYR A 231 -4.43 -10.62 -2.13
CA TYR A 231 -4.49 -10.88 -0.71
C TYR A 231 -5.50 -12.02 -0.50
N ASN A 232 -5.01 -13.24 -0.22
CA ASN A 232 -5.85 -14.38 0.19
C ASN A 232 -6.32 -14.25 1.64
N LEU A 233 -6.68 -13.05 2.06
CA LEU A 233 -7.22 -12.80 3.39
C LEU A 233 -8.75 -12.75 3.28
N LYS A 234 -9.44 -13.58 4.06
CA LYS A 234 -10.89 -13.42 4.26
C LYS A 234 -11.13 -12.04 4.87
N PRO A 235 -12.15 -11.28 4.44
CA PRO A 235 -12.56 -10.08 5.14
C PRO A 235 -12.82 -10.44 6.60
N GLN A 236 -12.02 -9.92 7.51
CA GLN A 236 -12.30 -10.04 8.93
C GLN A 236 -13.08 -8.79 9.33
N HIS A 237 -14.19 -8.97 10.04
CA HIS A 237 -15.16 -7.93 10.38
C HIS A 237 -14.63 -6.77 11.26
N ASN A 238 -13.32 -6.71 11.53
CA ASN A 238 -12.72 -5.80 12.50
C ASN A 238 -11.65 -4.92 11.82
N THR A 239 -12.01 -3.73 11.35
CA THR A 239 -11.05 -2.68 10.92
C THR A 239 -10.08 -2.29 12.05
N LEU A 240 -8.86 -1.81 11.73
CA LEU A 240 -7.97 -1.24 12.75
C LEU A 240 -8.57 0.04 13.38
N ILE A 241 -9.13 0.94 12.56
CA ILE A 241 -9.77 2.18 13.01
C ILE A 241 -11.15 2.28 12.39
N GLN A 242 -12.12 2.71 13.19
CA GLN A 242 -13.40 3.18 12.67
C GLN A 242 -13.35 4.71 12.49
N PHE A 243 -13.59 5.14 11.26
CA PHE A 243 -13.79 6.54 10.93
C PHE A 243 -15.12 7.02 11.52
N ASN A 244 -15.06 8.21 12.11
CA ASN A 244 -16.19 9.01 12.54
C ASN A 244 -15.94 10.48 12.17
N GLU A 245 -16.95 11.32 12.37
CA GLU A 245 -16.90 12.74 11.97
C GLU A 245 -15.71 13.50 12.60
N ASN A 246 -15.23 13.07 13.76
CA ASN A 246 -14.17 13.77 14.49
C ASN A 246 -12.75 13.37 14.09
N ASN A 247 -12.55 12.17 13.53
CA ASN A 247 -11.21 11.65 13.22
C ASN A 247 -10.93 11.54 11.71
N LEU A 248 -11.98 11.55 10.87
CA LEU A 248 -11.87 11.28 9.45
C LEU A 248 -10.99 12.31 8.75
N GLU A 249 -11.32 13.60 8.87
CA GLU A 249 -10.56 14.70 8.24
C GLU A 249 -9.10 14.70 8.68
N LYS A 250 -8.85 14.57 9.99
CA LYS A 250 -7.50 14.51 10.55
C LYS A 250 -6.68 13.35 10.00
N ILE A 251 -7.23 12.13 9.97
CA ILE A 251 -6.50 10.96 9.49
C ILE A 251 -6.19 11.09 8.00
N PHE A 252 -7.16 11.50 7.18
CA PHE A 252 -6.95 11.67 5.75
C PHE A 252 -5.91 12.76 5.46
N ASN A 253 -5.99 13.93 6.09
CA ASN A 253 -5.01 14.99 5.91
C ASN A 253 -3.61 14.53 6.30
N ASN A 254 -3.44 14.01 7.52
CA ASN A 254 -2.15 13.51 7.98
C ASN A 254 -1.59 12.38 7.09
N TRP A 255 -2.46 11.49 6.60
CA TRP A 255 -2.05 10.43 5.68
C TRP A 255 -1.51 11.00 4.37
N PHE A 256 -2.27 11.90 3.73
CA PHE A 256 -1.90 12.47 2.43
C PHE A 256 -0.64 13.34 2.52
N GLU A 257 -0.52 14.16 3.57
CA GLU A 257 0.63 15.02 3.82
C GLU A 257 1.91 14.19 4.04
N ASN A 258 1.82 13.09 4.81
CA ASN A 258 2.97 12.26 5.10
C ASN A 258 3.32 11.26 4.00
N TYR A 259 2.36 10.92 3.13
CA TYR A 259 2.46 9.80 2.18
C TYR A 259 3.76 9.83 1.36
N ASP A 260 4.04 10.95 0.69
CA ASP A 260 5.17 11.02 -0.24
C ASP A 260 6.52 11.00 0.51
N SER A 261 6.58 11.61 1.70
CA SER A 261 7.79 11.60 2.54
C SER A 261 8.14 10.19 3.04
N LEU A 262 7.12 9.36 3.27
CA LEU A 262 7.23 7.99 3.76
C LEU A 262 6.96 6.94 2.68
N LYS A 263 6.91 7.31 1.40
CA LYS A 263 6.54 6.39 0.31
C LYS A 263 7.36 5.10 0.33
N GLY A 264 8.68 5.19 0.49
CA GLY A 264 9.54 4.00 0.55
C GLY A 264 9.26 3.10 1.76
N VAL A 265 8.82 3.67 2.88
CA VAL A 265 8.40 2.93 4.08
C VAL A 265 7.07 2.21 3.82
N TYR A 266 6.11 2.90 3.20
CA TYR A 266 4.84 2.32 2.82
C TYR A 266 4.97 1.23 1.76
N ASP A 267 5.75 1.46 0.70
CA ASP A 267 6.01 0.49 -0.36
C ASP A 267 6.53 -0.85 0.22
N LEU A 268 7.48 -0.77 1.17
CA LEU A 268 8.01 -1.93 1.89
C LEU A 268 6.93 -2.60 2.74
N TYR A 269 6.19 -1.84 3.56
CA TYR A 269 5.14 -2.41 4.41
C TYR A 269 4.05 -3.10 3.59
N PHE A 270 3.50 -2.43 2.57
CA PHE A 270 2.48 -3.04 1.73
C PHE A 270 3.00 -4.25 0.95
N SER A 271 4.33 -4.39 0.78
CA SER A 271 4.93 -5.57 0.14
C SER A 271 4.87 -6.83 1.01
N THR A 272 4.70 -6.68 2.33
CA THR A 272 4.57 -7.80 3.25
C THR A 272 3.14 -8.32 3.32
N ILE A 273 2.15 -7.45 3.14
CA ILE A 273 0.73 -7.81 3.25
C ILE A 273 0.37 -8.87 2.19
N GLY A 274 -0.24 -9.98 2.64
CA GLY A 274 -0.63 -11.15 1.82
C GLY A 274 0.44 -11.71 0.89
N SER A 275 1.72 -11.46 1.21
CA SER A 275 2.85 -12.11 0.58
C SER A 275 3.06 -13.50 1.18
N ASN A 276 3.63 -14.43 0.41
CA ASN A 276 4.04 -15.76 0.91
C ASN A 276 5.49 -15.74 1.41
N LEU A 277 5.94 -14.62 1.99
CA LEU A 277 7.30 -14.46 2.50
C LEU A 277 7.51 -15.35 3.73
N SER A 278 8.73 -15.86 3.89
CA SER A 278 9.13 -16.57 5.11
C SER A 278 9.17 -15.63 6.31
N SER A 279 9.07 -16.16 7.53
CA SER A 279 9.22 -15.35 8.76
C SER A 279 10.55 -14.61 8.80
N GLU A 280 11.64 -15.23 8.32
CA GLU A 280 12.96 -14.59 8.24
C GLU A 280 12.94 -13.38 7.28
N THR A 281 12.32 -13.53 6.11
CA THR A 281 12.21 -12.43 5.14
C THR A 281 11.30 -11.32 5.66
N LEU A 282 10.21 -11.66 6.35
CA LEU A 282 9.33 -10.68 6.99
C LEU A 282 10.08 -9.92 8.08
N PHE A 283 10.81 -10.62 8.94
CA PHE A 283 11.60 -10.03 10.01
C PHE A 283 12.64 -9.02 9.48
N LEU A 284 13.41 -9.41 8.46
CA LEU A 284 14.39 -8.52 7.83
C LEU A 284 13.71 -7.32 7.17
N THR A 285 12.56 -7.53 6.52
CA THR A 285 11.78 -6.45 5.90
C THR A 285 11.25 -5.47 6.95
N TYR A 286 10.75 -5.95 8.09
CA TYR A 286 10.30 -5.08 9.18
C TYR A 286 11.44 -4.30 9.84
N CYS A 287 12.62 -4.92 10.00
CA CYS A 287 13.81 -4.20 10.43
C CYS A 287 14.16 -3.06 9.45
N GLN A 288 14.14 -3.35 8.15
CA GLN A 288 14.41 -2.35 7.10
C GLN A 288 13.37 -1.23 7.09
N ILE A 289 12.09 -1.55 7.32
CA ILE A 289 11.01 -0.57 7.45
C ILE A 289 11.30 0.39 8.62
N LEU A 290 11.66 -0.14 9.79
CA LEU A 290 11.97 0.68 10.98
C LEU A 290 13.22 1.53 10.78
N GLU A 291 14.28 1.00 10.15
CA GLU A 291 15.46 1.80 9.78
C GLU A 291 15.12 2.92 8.80
N SER A 292 14.31 2.62 7.78
CA SER A 292 13.91 3.58 6.75
C SER A 292 13.02 4.67 7.34
N TYR A 293 12.08 4.29 8.22
CA TYR A 293 11.24 5.24 8.95
C TYR A 293 12.09 6.16 9.83
N HIS A 294 13.02 5.59 10.60
CA HIS A 294 13.92 6.37 11.45
C HIS A 294 14.68 7.44 10.63
N ARG A 295 15.29 7.04 9.51
CA ARG A 295 16.03 7.96 8.63
C ARG A 295 15.17 9.07 8.02
N LYS A 296 13.84 8.92 8.01
CA LYS A 296 12.90 9.93 7.49
C LYS A 296 12.38 10.89 8.56
N ARG A 297 12.41 10.50 9.83
CA ARG A 297 11.81 11.26 10.94
C ARG A 297 12.82 11.79 11.96
N TYR A 298 14.01 11.19 12.03
CA TYR A 298 15.03 11.51 13.00
C TYR A 298 16.35 11.84 12.30
N LEU A 299 17.20 12.59 12.99
CA LEU A 299 18.54 12.91 12.49
C LEU A 299 19.42 11.65 12.43
N GLY A 300 19.49 10.90 13.54
CA GLY A 300 20.14 9.60 13.59
C GLY A 300 21.65 9.59 13.42
N GLU A 301 22.34 10.59 13.98
CA GLU A 301 23.80 10.75 13.90
C GLU A 301 24.41 10.86 15.30
N TYR A 302 25.49 10.10 15.59
CA TYR A 302 26.31 10.31 16.80
C TYR A 302 27.11 11.61 16.71
N VAL A 303 27.49 11.98 15.49
CA VAL A 303 28.31 13.14 15.15
C VAL A 303 27.91 13.60 13.76
N SER A 304 27.88 14.91 13.52
CA SER A 304 27.50 15.45 12.22
C SER A 304 28.41 14.90 11.11
N LYS A 305 27.82 14.62 9.95
CA LYS A 305 28.57 14.15 8.78
C LYS A 305 29.81 14.99 8.47
N GLU A 306 29.71 16.31 8.57
CA GLU A 306 30.84 17.22 8.36
C GLU A 306 32.02 16.94 9.32
N LYS A 307 31.73 16.82 10.63
CA LYS A 307 32.76 16.50 11.64
C LYS A 307 33.32 15.10 11.44
N PHE A 308 32.50 14.15 10.99
CA PHE A 308 32.96 12.80 10.70
C PHE A 308 33.86 12.75 9.46
N GLU A 309 33.55 13.48 8.40
CA GLU A 309 34.40 13.57 7.21
C GLU A 309 35.76 14.21 7.53
N ASP A 310 35.79 15.23 8.40
CA ASP A 310 37.07 15.77 8.93
C ASP A 310 37.86 14.69 9.69
N PHE A 311 37.23 13.95 10.60
CA PHE A 311 37.86 12.82 11.30
C PHE A 311 38.38 11.76 10.32
N LYS A 312 37.56 11.35 9.34
CA LYS A 312 37.88 10.32 8.35
C LYS A 312 39.08 10.72 7.48
N SER A 313 39.17 12.00 7.11
CA SER A 313 40.31 12.56 6.37
C SER A 313 41.63 12.44 7.15
N LYS A 314 41.58 12.54 8.48
CA LYS A 314 42.72 12.38 9.39
C LYS A 314 43.02 10.90 9.69
N PHE A 315 42.00 10.07 9.76
CA PHE A 315 42.13 8.63 10.06
C PHE A 315 42.73 7.84 8.89
N THR A 316 42.31 8.13 7.66
CA THR A 316 42.70 7.35 6.47
C THR A 316 44.23 7.27 6.25
N PRO A 317 45.00 8.37 6.37
CA PRO A 317 46.46 8.32 6.32
C PRO A 317 47.11 7.54 7.47
N CYS A 318 46.47 7.47 8.63
CA CYS A 318 46.97 6.70 9.78
C CYS A 318 46.73 5.20 9.57
N ALA A 319 45.54 4.80 9.11
CA ALA A 319 45.22 3.40 8.83
C ALA A 319 46.14 2.78 7.77
N THR A 320 46.54 3.57 6.77
CA THR A 320 47.46 3.11 5.70
C THR A 320 48.92 2.97 6.13
N LYS A 321 49.31 3.56 7.28
CA LYS A 321 50.66 3.52 7.86
C LYS A 321 50.76 2.64 9.10
N MET A 322 49.77 1.77 9.33
CA MET A 322 49.72 0.94 10.52
C MET A 322 50.87 -0.08 10.53
N ASP A 323 51.77 0.04 11.52
CA ASP A 323 52.89 -0.87 11.71
C ASP A 323 52.39 -2.29 12.03
N GLY A 324 53.12 -3.32 11.59
CA GLY A 324 52.77 -4.72 11.79
C GLY A 324 51.68 -5.28 10.86
N LEU A 325 51.11 -4.46 9.97
CA LEU A 325 50.06 -4.92 9.05
C LEU A 325 50.56 -6.01 8.08
N ASP A 326 51.85 -5.96 7.71
CA ASP A 326 52.51 -6.96 6.86
C ASP A 326 52.70 -8.33 7.56
N GLU A 327 52.57 -8.38 8.90
CA GLU A 327 52.63 -9.61 9.68
C GLU A 327 51.26 -10.30 9.79
N ILE A 328 50.17 -9.56 9.55
CA ILE A 328 48.79 -10.01 9.76
C ILE A 328 48.09 -10.29 8.42
N VAL A 329 48.41 -9.53 7.37
CA VAL A 329 47.75 -9.61 6.06
C VAL A 329 48.78 -9.82 4.97
N SER A 330 48.52 -10.76 4.06
CA SER A 330 49.40 -10.99 2.92
C SER A 330 49.54 -9.73 2.05
N LYS A 331 50.73 -9.53 1.47
CA LYS A 331 51.04 -8.37 0.62
C LYS A 331 50.03 -8.17 -0.52
N GLU A 332 49.52 -9.26 -1.08
CA GLU A 332 48.52 -9.27 -2.17
C GLU A 332 47.14 -8.78 -1.71
N ASN A 333 46.76 -9.02 -0.45
CA ASN A 333 45.45 -8.68 0.10
C ASN A 333 45.44 -7.36 0.90
N LYS A 334 46.62 -6.79 1.21
CA LYS A 334 46.77 -5.58 2.03
C LYS A 334 45.89 -4.41 1.56
N GLY A 335 45.88 -4.14 0.25
CA GLY A 335 45.07 -3.07 -0.33
C GLY A 335 43.57 -3.30 -0.17
N GLN A 336 43.09 -4.52 -0.43
CA GLN A 336 41.67 -4.87 -0.27
C GLN A 336 41.23 -4.81 1.19
N PHE A 337 42.08 -5.28 2.11
CA PHE A 337 41.82 -5.23 3.54
C PHE A 337 41.72 -3.80 4.07
N LEU A 338 42.64 -2.92 3.67
CA LEU A 338 42.59 -1.50 4.04
C LEU A 338 41.33 -0.81 3.49
N ASN A 339 40.97 -1.08 2.23
CA ASN A 339 39.73 -0.58 1.65
C ASN A 339 38.51 -1.09 2.42
N LYS A 340 38.52 -2.35 2.87
CA LYS A 340 37.45 -2.90 3.70
C LYS A 340 37.32 -2.13 5.02
N ILE A 341 38.42 -1.86 5.73
CA ILE A 341 38.40 -1.07 6.98
C ILE A 341 37.84 0.34 6.73
N ILE A 342 38.35 1.03 5.70
CA ILE A 342 37.93 2.40 5.37
C ILE A 342 36.44 2.44 5.01
N ASN A 343 35.97 1.46 4.23
CA ASN A 343 34.56 1.35 3.86
C ASN A 343 33.69 0.96 5.05
N SER A 344 34.18 0.11 5.97
CA SER A 344 33.46 -0.27 7.18
C SER A 344 33.20 0.91 8.11
N ILE A 345 34.10 1.91 8.14
CA ILE A 345 33.87 3.12 8.94
C ILE A 345 33.03 4.18 8.22
N GLN A 346 32.74 4.04 6.92
CA GLN A 346 32.08 5.08 6.12
C GLN A 346 30.78 5.60 6.74
N PHE A 347 30.05 4.75 7.45
CA PHE A 347 28.75 5.07 8.05
C PHE A 347 28.78 5.05 9.60
N CYS A 348 29.97 5.02 10.23
CA CYS A 348 30.09 4.97 11.69
C CYS A 348 29.59 6.24 12.40
N TYR A 349 29.33 7.33 11.68
CA TYR A 349 28.69 8.51 12.25
C TYR A 349 27.18 8.34 12.45
N GLU A 350 26.56 7.41 11.75
CA GLU A 350 25.12 7.15 11.84
C GLU A 350 24.80 6.15 12.95
N PHE A 351 23.62 6.29 13.53
CA PHE A 351 23.10 5.35 14.52
C PHE A 351 23.07 3.92 14.00
N THR A 352 23.34 2.95 14.88
CA THR A 352 23.09 1.53 14.59
C THR A 352 21.58 1.24 14.58
N LEU A 353 21.15 0.11 14.01
CA LEU A 353 19.75 -0.36 14.10
C LEU A 353 19.23 -0.28 15.54
N LYS A 354 20.00 -0.79 16.51
CA LYS A 354 19.65 -0.74 17.93
C LYS A 354 19.35 0.68 18.41
N ASP A 355 20.19 1.65 18.08
CA ASP A 355 20.01 3.02 18.56
C ASP A 355 18.84 3.72 17.85
N ARG A 356 18.63 3.43 16.57
CA ARG A 356 17.43 3.86 15.83
C ARG A 356 16.15 3.32 16.48
N LEU A 357 16.11 2.02 16.77
CA LEU A 357 14.97 1.37 17.40
C LEU A 357 14.68 1.96 18.78
N LYS A 358 15.71 2.17 19.61
CA LYS A 358 15.54 2.81 20.92
C LYS A 358 14.91 4.19 20.81
N GLU A 359 15.36 5.01 19.87
CA GLU A 359 14.83 6.36 19.67
C GLU A 359 13.34 6.32 19.27
N ILE A 360 12.97 5.46 18.32
CA ILE A 360 11.56 5.25 17.93
C ILE A 360 10.73 4.75 19.12
N PHE A 361 11.23 3.73 19.82
CA PHE A 361 10.47 3.00 20.85
C PHE A 361 10.21 3.85 22.09
N ASN A 362 11.08 4.82 22.38
CA ASN A 362 10.89 5.77 23.46
C ASN A 362 9.63 6.65 23.29
N GLU A 363 9.11 6.80 22.08
CA GLU A 363 7.85 7.51 21.84
C GLU A 363 6.62 6.77 22.37
N PHE A 364 6.73 5.44 22.52
CA PHE A 364 5.64 4.56 22.93
C PHE A 364 5.66 4.20 24.42
N LYS A 365 6.48 4.88 25.23
CA LYS A 365 6.63 4.60 26.67
C LYS A 365 5.35 4.71 27.51
N LYS A 366 4.29 5.31 26.97
CA LYS A 366 2.98 5.44 27.61
C LYS A 366 1.92 4.54 26.96
N CYS A 367 2.28 3.80 25.92
CA CYS A 367 1.37 2.90 25.22
C CYS A 367 1.40 1.53 25.90
N GLU A 368 0.26 1.09 26.43
CA GLU A 368 0.14 -0.16 27.19
C GLU A 368 0.43 -1.38 26.31
N LEU A 369 -0.01 -1.37 25.05
CA LEU A 369 0.32 -2.45 24.13
C LEU A 369 1.83 -2.55 23.91
N PHE A 370 2.50 -1.41 23.74
CA PHE A 370 3.95 -1.41 23.54
C PHE A 370 4.68 -2.00 24.75
N ILE A 371 4.27 -1.60 25.95
CA ILE A 371 4.83 -2.15 27.20
C ILE A 371 4.63 -3.68 27.24
N LYS A 372 3.42 -4.17 26.95
CA LYS A 372 3.15 -5.63 26.89
C LYS A 372 3.99 -6.36 25.85
N ILE A 373 4.23 -5.74 24.69
CA ILE A 373 5.13 -6.30 23.67
C ILE A 373 6.53 -6.45 24.25
N ILE A 374 7.07 -5.41 24.89
CA ILE A 374 8.41 -5.45 25.48
C ILE A 374 8.49 -6.52 26.57
N ASP A 375 7.56 -6.51 27.53
CA ASP A 375 7.53 -7.42 28.68
C ASP A 375 7.47 -8.90 28.26
N LYS A 376 6.92 -9.23 27.08
CA LYS A 376 6.90 -10.61 26.56
C LYS A 376 8.31 -11.17 26.31
N PHE A 377 9.26 -10.33 25.94
CA PHE A 377 10.60 -10.75 25.53
C PHE A 377 11.68 -10.42 26.57
N THR A 378 11.32 -9.85 27.71
CA THR A 378 12.28 -9.38 28.70
C THR A 378 11.70 -9.36 30.11
N ASP A 379 12.46 -9.88 31.07
CA ASP A 379 12.14 -9.82 32.51
C ASP A 379 12.82 -8.64 33.21
N GLU A 380 13.12 -7.56 32.48
CA GLU A 380 13.93 -6.45 32.99
C GLU A 380 13.11 -5.57 33.93
N GLU A 381 13.71 -5.21 35.07
CA GLU A 381 13.01 -4.47 36.15
C GLU A 381 12.53 -3.07 35.73
N THR A 382 13.15 -2.47 34.71
CA THR A 382 12.80 -1.13 34.24
C THR A 382 12.53 -1.13 32.74
N PHE A 383 11.58 -0.28 32.34
CA PHE A 383 11.18 -0.12 30.95
C PHE A 383 12.37 0.21 30.01
N ASP A 384 13.27 1.11 30.44
CA ASP A 384 14.45 1.49 29.64
C ASP A 384 15.42 0.32 29.41
N LYS A 385 15.56 -0.57 30.41
CA LYS A 385 16.36 -1.80 30.27
C LYS A 385 15.64 -2.78 29.36
N GLY A 386 14.33 -2.96 29.53
CA GLY A 386 13.51 -3.82 28.67
C GLY A 386 13.58 -3.42 27.20
N ILE A 387 13.43 -2.12 26.88
CA ILE A 387 13.65 -1.61 25.51
C ILE A 387 15.05 -1.96 25.02
N LYS A 388 16.08 -1.71 25.84
CA LYS A 388 17.47 -1.98 25.44
C LYS A 388 17.67 -3.45 25.09
N THR A 389 17.17 -4.37 25.92
CA THR A 389 17.26 -5.81 25.72
C THR A 389 16.48 -6.24 24.48
N TYR A 390 15.25 -5.77 24.30
CA TYR A 390 14.45 -6.02 23.09
C TYR A 390 15.16 -5.54 21.82
N CYS A 391 15.73 -4.32 21.83
CA CYS A 391 16.49 -3.81 20.69
C CYS A 391 17.77 -4.62 20.42
N ASP A 392 18.41 -5.19 21.44
CA ASP A 392 19.54 -6.10 21.27
C ASP A 392 19.12 -7.40 20.58
N ILE A 393 18.02 -8.03 21.03
CA ILE A 393 17.44 -9.22 20.40
C ILE A 393 17.15 -8.99 18.92
N VAL A 394 16.51 -7.87 18.57
CA VAL A 394 16.19 -7.54 17.17
C VAL A 394 17.47 -7.31 16.35
N LYS A 395 18.43 -6.56 16.89
CA LYS A 395 19.70 -6.24 16.21
C LYS A 395 20.52 -7.51 15.96
N ASP A 396 20.65 -8.38 16.96
CA ASP A 396 21.42 -9.62 16.86
C ASP A 396 20.72 -10.65 15.97
N GLY A 397 19.39 -10.76 16.04
CA GLY A 397 18.60 -11.53 15.09
C GLY A 397 18.81 -11.05 13.65
N ARG A 398 18.76 -9.73 13.39
CA ARG A 398 18.98 -9.16 12.05
C ARG A 398 20.37 -9.49 11.54
N ASN A 399 21.39 -9.35 12.38
CA ASN A 399 22.76 -9.68 12.02
C ASN A 399 22.91 -11.16 11.67
N TYR A 400 22.34 -12.04 12.49
CA TYR A 400 22.36 -13.48 12.24
C TYR A 400 21.66 -13.84 10.93
N TYR A 401 20.39 -13.46 10.73
CA TYR A 401 19.63 -13.83 9.52
C TYR A 401 20.13 -13.14 8.23
N THR A 402 20.99 -12.11 8.34
CA THR A 402 21.66 -11.51 7.18
C THR A 402 22.94 -12.24 6.80
N HIS A 403 23.69 -12.76 7.78
CA HIS A 403 25.05 -13.27 7.56
C HIS A 403 25.22 -14.77 7.84
N TYR A 404 24.26 -15.41 8.50
CA TYR A 404 24.29 -16.79 9.01
C TYR A 404 25.64 -17.13 9.66
N GLY A 405 26.10 -16.21 10.53
CA GLY A 405 27.37 -16.31 11.25
C GLY A 405 27.24 -17.00 12.61
N GLU A 406 28.01 -16.53 13.59
CA GLU A 406 27.89 -17.02 14.97
C GLU A 406 26.49 -16.76 15.53
N GLU A 407 25.91 -17.79 16.13
CA GLU A 407 24.58 -17.73 16.72
C GLU A 407 24.63 -17.01 18.08
N PRO A 408 23.89 -15.90 18.26
CA PRO A 408 23.78 -15.24 19.55
C PRO A 408 23.11 -16.16 20.59
N GLU A 409 23.54 -16.09 21.86
CA GLU A 409 22.94 -16.91 22.94
C GLU A 409 21.43 -16.69 23.11
N HIS A 410 20.94 -15.48 22.80
CA HIS A 410 19.54 -15.08 22.92
C HIS A 410 18.80 -15.12 21.56
N LEU A 411 19.33 -15.82 20.56
CA LEU A 411 18.67 -15.94 19.26
C LEU A 411 17.36 -16.72 19.41
N LEU A 412 16.25 -16.05 19.15
CA LEU A 412 14.92 -16.68 19.15
C LEU A 412 14.73 -17.57 17.92
N LYS A 413 14.03 -18.69 18.11
CA LYS A 413 13.74 -19.69 17.07
C LYS A 413 12.29 -20.14 17.11
N GLY A 414 11.82 -20.74 16.02
CA GLY A 414 10.48 -21.32 15.96
C GLY A 414 9.38 -20.31 16.27
N ILE A 415 8.53 -20.61 17.24
CA ILE A 415 7.38 -19.78 17.62
C ILE A 415 7.82 -18.42 18.19
N GLU A 416 8.85 -18.38 19.02
CA GLU A 416 9.34 -17.15 19.66
C GLU A 416 9.87 -16.16 18.60
N PHE A 417 10.53 -16.68 17.56
CA PHE A 417 10.97 -15.86 16.43
C PHE A 417 9.80 -15.32 15.59
N PHE A 418 8.78 -16.15 15.39
CA PHE A 418 7.55 -15.72 14.73
C PHE A 418 6.85 -14.61 15.52
N GLU A 419 6.77 -14.75 16.84
CA GLU A 419 6.20 -13.74 17.74
C GLU A 419 7.02 -12.44 17.72
N LEU A 420 8.36 -12.51 17.72
CA LEU A 420 9.22 -11.34 17.55
C LEU A 420 8.99 -10.66 16.20
N THR A 421 8.76 -11.44 15.15
CA THR A 421 8.48 -10.91 13.82
C THR A 421 7.13 -10.17 13.79
N ASP A 422 6.11 -10.74 14.42
CA ASP A 422 4.79 -10.12 14.50
C ASP A 422 4.74 -8.92 15.44
N SER A 423 5.53 -8.90 16.52
CA SER A 423 5.65 -7.73 17.38
C SER A 423 6.25 -6.52 16.62
N LEU A 424 7.22 -6.73 15.74
CA LEU A 424 7.73 -5.64 14.87
C LEU A 424 6.64 -5.11 13.92
N ASN A 425 5.83 -5.99 13.34
CA ASN A 425 4.68 -5.60 12.51
C ASN A 425 3.68 -4.74 13.30
N LEU A 426 3.37 -5.12 14.54
CA LEU A 426 2.49 -4.35 15.41
C LEU A 426 3.07 -2.98 15.75
N ILE A 427 4.36 -2.91 16.06
CA ILE A 427 5.04 -1.63 16.30
C ILE A 427 4.98 -0.73 15.06
N ILE A 428 5.18 -1.27 13.85
CA ILE A 428 5.04 -0.51 12.60
C ILE A 428 3.62 0.04 12.44
N LYS A 429 2.59 -0.78 12.74
CA LYS A 429 1.20 -0.29 12.73
C LYS A 429 1.01 0.84 13.73
N MET A 430 1.57 0.74 14.94
CA MET A 430 1.48 1.79 15.95
C MET A 430 2.17 3.08 15.50
N ILE A 431 3.31 2.98 14.81
CA ILE A 431 3.99 4.11 14.16
C ILE A 431 3.07 4.77 13.14
N PHE A 432 2.42 4.01 12.27
CA PHE A 432 1.50 4.60 11.29
C PHE A 432 0.27 5.24 11.94
N LEU A 433 -0.25 4.66 13.03
CA LEU A 433 -1.33 5.28 13.81
C LEU A 433 -0.88 6.61 14.44
N LYS A 434 0.37 6.72 14.91
CA LYS A 434 0.96 7.98 15.38
C LYS A 434 1.07 9.01 14.26
N GLU A 435 1.50 8.58 13.07
CA GLU A 435 1.57 9.44 11.88
C GLU A 435 0.18 9.94 11.44
N PHE A 436 -0.89 9.18 11.71
CA PHE A 436 -2.27 9.67 11.53
C PHE A 436 -2.69 10.69 12.60
N GLY A 437 -1.83 10.94 13.59
CA GLY A 437 -2.02 11.86 14.70
C GLY A 437 -2.74 11.28 15.90
N LEU A 438 -2.88 9.95 16.01
CA LEU A 438 -3.55 9.34 17.16
C LEU A 438 -2.69 9.41 18.43
N THR A 439 -3.35 9.62 19.55
CA THR A 439 -2.75 9.64 20.89
C THR A 439 -2.49 8.22 21.40
N ASP A 440 -1.63 8.08 22.43
CA ASP A 440 -1.38 6.77 23.07
C ASP A 440 -2.67 6.11 23.58
N SER A 441 -3.60 6.92 24.10
CA SER A 441 -4.90 6.44 24.59
C SER A 441 -5.78 5.89 23.47
N GLU A 442 -5.83 6.57 22.32
CA GLU A 442 -6.57 6.11 21.15
C GLU A 442 -5.98 4.82 20.59
N ILE A 443 -4.64 4.74 20.50
CA ILE A 443 -3.94 3.53 20.09
C ILE A 443 -4.25 2.39 21.07
N ASN A 444 -4.13 2.59 22.38
CA ASN A 444 -4.48 1.57 23.38
C ASN A 444 -5.92 1.05 23.21
N ASN A 445 -6.88 1.92 22.88
CA ASN A 445 -8.26 1.48 22.65
C ASN A 445 -8.43 0.66 21.37
N ILE A 446 -7.73 1.04 20.29
CA ILE A 446 -7.67 0.26 19.06
C ILE A 446 -7.08 -1.13 19.33
N THR A 447 -6.14 -1.24 20.27
CA THR A 447 -5.46 -2.51 20.55
C THR A 447 -6.31 -3.58 21.24
N LYS A 448 -7.49 -3.20 21.73
CA LYS A 448 -8.53 -4.14 22.20
C LYS A 448 -9.21 -4.88 21.04
N ASN A 449 -8.98 -4.44 19.79
CA ASN A 449 -9.42 -5.14 18.61
C ASN A 449 -8.66 -6.46 18.46
N PRO A 450 -9.32 -7.57 18.11
CA PRO A 450 -8.66 -8.86 17.86
C PRO A 450 -7.47 -8.79 16.88
N ARG A 451 -7.43 -7.80 15.97
CA ARG A 451 -6.29 -7.59 15.05
C ARG A 451 -4.99 -7.11 15.72
N PHE A 452 -5.07 -6.59 16.93
CA PHE A 452 -3.93 -6.15 17.75
C PHE A 452 -3.76 -7.01 19.00
N ASN A 453 -4.59 -8.04 19.16
CA ASN A 453 -4.64 -8.86 20.36
C ASN A 453 -3.52 -9.90 20.35
N PHE A 454 -2.29 -9.40 20.43
CA PHE A 454 -1.03 -10.15 20.43
C PHE A 454 -0.87 -11.05 21.66
N VAL A 455 -1.64 -10.81 22.73
CA VAL A 455 -1.50 -11.51 24.01
C VAL A 455 -2.54 -12.63 24.15
N GLU A 456 -3.83 -12.37 23.90
CA GLU A 456 -4.86 -13.43 24.03
C GLU A 456 -4.78 -14.51 22.92
N TYR A 457 -4.14 -14.22 21.78
CA TYR A 457 -3.99 -15.19 20.69
C TYR A 457 -2.98 -16.30 20.98
N TYR A 458 -2.10 -16.13 21.97
CA TYR A 458 -1.07 -17.10 22.35
C TYR A 458 -1.13 -17.55 23.82
N GLU A 459 -2.01 -16.96 24.63
CA GLU A 459 -2.34 -17.43 25.98
C GLU A 459 -3.42 -18.54 25.99
N ASN A 460 -3.99 -18.89 24.83
CA ASN A 460 -4.87 -20.06 24.61
C ASN A 460 -4.23 -21.03 23.62
#